data_AF-A0A642C7S9-F1
#
_entry.id   AF-A0A642C7S9-F1
#
_cell.length_a   1.000
_cell.length_b   1.000
_cell.length_c   1.000
_cell.angle_alpha   90.00
_cell.angle_beta   90.00
_cell.angle_gamma   90.00
#
_symmetry.space_group_name_H-M   'P 1'
#
loop_
_entity.id
_entity.type
_entity.pdbx_description
1 polymer ?
#
loop_
_entity_poly.entity_id
_entity_poly.type
_entity_poly.pdbx_seq_one_letter_code
_entity_poly.pdbx_strand_id
1 'polypeptide(L)'
;DNHTGWVQFGQVQYIADKAIAEGKSAPMIIVMPDADTVHKGYFNLLDGTYNYEDFFFQELIPHIEKTYRVRAESRYRAISGLSMGGGGALFYALHYPEMFVAVAPLSAVGGAWTFDQMKNQSDLSKVSEEKKAEVLGQMDIQTILEKSPKEKLDRIKWIRWYISCGDDDFLSVTNCLLHNTLLQHQVGHEFRMKDGSHSWTYWRMELPEVMRFVSRIFTQY
;
A
#
# COMPACT_ATOMS: atom_id res chain seq x y z
N ASP A 1 5.17 -5.25 -13.64
CA ASP A 1 5.84 -5.66 -12.40
C ASP A 1 5.19 -6.90 -11.84
N ASN A 2 5.94 -8.01 -11.77
CA ASN A 2 5.46 -9.24 -11.15
C ASN A 2 6.18 -9.47 -9.80
N HIS A 3 5.97 -10.62 -9.17
CA HIS A 3 6.58 -10.99 -7.89
C HIS A 3 8.12 -10.88 -7.85
N THR A 4 8.80 -10.88 -9.01
CA THR A 4 10.27 -10.78 -9.09
C THR A 4 10.80 -9.34 -9.14
N GLY A 5 9.95 -8.32 -9.35
CA GLY A 5 10.38 -6.94 -9.60
C GLY A 5 11.22 -6.36 -8.46
N TRP A 6 10.80 -6.57 -7.22
CA TRP A 6 11.55 -6.14 -6.03
C TRP A 6 12.91 -6.84 -5.88
N VAL A 7 13.04 -8.08 -6.33
CA VAL A 7 14.32 -8.80 -6.30
C VAL A 7 15.24 -8.31 -7.43
N GLN A 8 14.72 -8.26 -8.66
CA GLN A 8 15.51 -7.96 -9.85
C GLN A 8 15.90 -6.49 -9.95
N PHE A 9 14.95 -5.58 -9.71
CA PHE A 9 15.14 -4.14 -9.88
C PHE A 9 15.26 -3.42 -8.54
N GLY A 10 14.48 -3.84 -7.55
CA GLY A 10 14.47 -3.26 -6.21
C GLY A 10 15.65 -3.71 -5.33
N GLN A 11 16.38 -4.75 -5.71
CA GLN A 11 17.48 -5.34 -4.92
C GLN A 11 17.10 -5.61 -3.45
N VAL A 12 15.83 -5.95 -3.21
CA VAL A 12 15.25 -6.10 -1.86
C VAL A 12 16.04 -7.08 -1.00
N GLN A 13 16.54 -8.17 -1.59
CA GLN A 13 17.32 -9.17 -0.86
C GLN A 13 18.62 -8.57 -0.30
N TYR A 14 19.44 -7.96 -1.16
CA TYR A 14 20.70 -7.34 -0.74
C TYR A 14 20.47 -6.21 0.27
N ILE A 15 19.47 -5.36 0.02
CA ILE A 15 19.15 -4.23 0.92
C ILE A 15 18.68 -4.75 2.28
N ALA A 16 17.82 -5.76 2.31
CA ALA A 16 17.32 -6.33 3.55
C ALA A 16 18.42 -7.05 4.33
N ASP A 17 19.20 -7.90 3.68
CA ASP A 17 20.32 -8.61 4.31
C ASP A 17 21.32 -7.64 4.93
N LYS A 18 21.68 -6.57 4.20
CA LYS A 18 22.58 -5.53 4.70
C LYS A 18 21.98 -4.76 5.88
N ALA A 19 20.72 -4.33 5.78
CA ALA A 19 20.07 -3.56 6.84
C ALA A 19 19.90 -4.39 8.13
N ILE A 20 19.62 -5.68 8.01
CA ILE A 20 19.54 -6.62 9.14
C ILE A 20 20.93 -6.84 9.75
N ALA A 21 21.96 -7.10 8.93
CA ALA A 21 23.32 -7.31 9.39
C ALA A 21 23.91 -6.08 10.11
N GLU A 22 23.56 -4.87 9.66
CA GLU A 22 23.97 -3.61 10.28
C GLU A 22 23.12 -3.20 11.50
N GLY A 23 22.12 -4.00 11.88
CA GLY A 23 21.21 -3.69 13.00
C GLY A 23 20.28 -2.49 12.75
N LYS A 24 20.16 -2.05 11.49
CA LYS A 24 19.26 -0.96 11.06
C LYS A 24 17.82 -1.44 10.83
N SER A 25 17.64 -2.74 10.64
CA SER A 25 16.34 -3.37 10.47
C SER A 25 16.21 -4.65 11.31
N ALA A 26 15.01 -4.87 11.86
CA ALA A 26 14.68 -6.12 12.53
C ALA A 26 14.56 -7.24 11.49
N PRO A 27 14.97 -8.49 11.82
CA PRO A 27 14.70 -9.64 10.95
C PRO A 27 13.20 -9.79 10.68
N MET A 28 12.82 -9.93 9.40
CA MET A 28 11.42 -10.02 8.99
C MET A 28 11.24 -10.91 7.76
N ILE A 29 10.02 -11.39 7.55
CA ILE A 29 9.62 -12.08 6.32
C ILE A 29 9.03 -11.04 5.38
N ILE A 30 9.56 -10.95 4.16
CA ILE A 30 9.09 -10.04 3.11
C ILE A 30 8.35 -10.86 2.05
N VAL A 31 7.07 -10.57 1.85
CA VAL A 31 6.20 -11.25 0.88
C VAL A 31 5.93 -10.31 -0.30
N MET A 32 6.15 -10.79 -1.52
CA MET A 32 6.05 -10.00 -2.75
C MET A 32 5.10 -10.73 -3.72
N PRO A 33 3.77 -10.55 -3.59
CA PRO A 33 2.81 -11.21 -4.47
C PRO A 33 2.83 -10.62 -5.89
N ASP A 34 2.26 -11.37 -6.82
CA ASP A 34 2.20 -11.03 -8.24
C ASP A 34 0.86 -10.37 -8.60
N ALA A 35 0.88 -9.12 -9.05
CA ALA A 35 -0.32 -8.32 -9.36
C ALA A 35 -0.41 -7.88 -10.84
N ASP A 36 0.31 -8.56 -11.75
CA ASP A 36 0.45 -8.12 -13.16
C ASP A 36 0.53 -9.30 -14.15
N THR A 37 0.00 -10.48 -13.78
CA THR A 37 0.05 -11.68 -14.64
C THR A 37 -1.23 -11.94 -15.43
N VAL A 38 -2.41 -11.84 -14.81
CA VAL A 38 -3.70 -12.07 -15.48
C VAL A 38 -4.45 -10.75 -15.71
N HIS A 39 -4.62 -9.96 -14.66
CA HIS A 39 -5.10 -8.58 -14.72
C HIS A 39 -4.14 -7.68 -13.97
N LYS A 40 -4.03 -6.43 -14.42
CA LYS A 40 -3.12 -5.46 -13.81
C LYS A 40 -3.83 -4.73 -12.70
N GLY A 41 -3.32 -4.83 -11.48
CA GLY A 41 -3.85 -4.05 -10.36
C GLY A 41 -3.94 -4.82 -9.07
N TYR A 42 -4.28 -4.08 -8.02
CA TYR A 42 -4.36 -4.57 -6.65
C TYR A 42 -5.79 -4.57 -6.12
N PHE A 43 -6.80 -4.51 -6.98
CA PHE A 43 -8.20 -4.33 -6.57
C PHE A 43 -9.12 -5.28 -7.32
N ASN A 44 -10.32 -5.49 -6.77
CA ASN A 44 -11.35 -6.28 -7.41
C ASN A 44 -11.91 -5.53 -8.63
N LEU A 45 -12.00 -6.19 -9.79
CA LEU A 45 -12.63 -5.61 -10.96
C LEU A 45 -14.12 -5.37 -10.73
N LEU A 46 -14.68 -4.38 -11.43
CA LEU A 46 -16.06 -3.92 -11.23
C LEU A 46 -17.09 -4.99 -11.61
N ASP A 47 -16.73 -5.88 -12.54
CA ASP A 47 -17.56 -6.99 -13.00
C ASP A 47 -17.36 -8.27 -12.19
N GLY A 48 -16.47 -8.26 -11.19
CA GLY A 48 -16.18 -9.40 -10.32
C GLY A 48 -15.42 -10.54 -11.01
N THR A 49 -14.91 -10.35 -12.23
CA THR A 49 -14.18 -11.39 -12.97
C THR A 49 -12.78 -11.63 -12.42
N TYR A 50 -12.26 -10.71 -11.61
CA TYR A 50 -10.96 -10.81 -10.96
C TYR A 50 -10.94 -10.05 -9.64
N ASN A 51 -10.79 -10.76 -8.52
CA ASN A 51 -10.91 -10.19 -7.18
C ASN A 51 -9.58 -10.23 -6.42
N TYR A 52 -8.65 -9.33 -6.80
CA TYR A 52 -7.31 -9.34 -6.24
C TYR A 52 -7.25 -8.91 -4.76
N GLU A 53 -8.05 -7.93 -4.36
CA GLU A 53 -8.10 -7.49 -2.97
C GLU A 53 -8.66 -8.61 -2.08
N ASP A 54 -9.67 -9.33 -2.56
CA ASP A 54 -10.19 -10.52 -1.85
C ASP A 54 -9.11 -11.61 -1.75
N PHE A 55 -8.42 -11.93 -2.85
CA PHE A 55 -7.30 -12.88 -2.84
C PHE A 55 -6.24 -12.47 -1.81
N PHE A 56 -5.86 -11.19 -1.75
CA PHE A 56 -4.82 -10.71 -0.86
C PHE A 56 -5.16 -10.98 0.62
N PHE A 57 -6.39 -10.68 1.03
CA PHE A 57 -6.82 -10.80 2.43
C PHE A 57 -7.34 -12.18 2.81
N GLN A 58 -8.07 -12.84 1.92
CA GLN A 58 -8.79 -14.08 2.21
C GLN A 58 -7.96 -15.33 1.88
N GLU A 59 -6.95 -15.22 1.00
CA GLU A 59 -6.14 -16.37 0.57
C GLU A 59 -4.66 -16.18 0.89
N LEU A 60 -4.04 -15.09 0.42
CA LEU A 60 -2.60 -14.88 0.53
C LEU A 60 -2.15 -14.74 1.98
N ILE A 61 -2.74 -13.82 2.75
CA ILE A 61 -2.37 -13.63 4.17
C ILE A 61 -2.54 -14.94 4.97
N PRO A 62 -3.70 -15.63 4.93
CA PRO A 62 -3.88 -16.90 5.62
C PRO A 62 -2.89 -17.99 5.17
N HIS A 63 -2.57 -18.05 3.87
CA HIS A 63 -1.57 -18.98 3.35
C HIS A 63 -0.18 -18.72 3.94
N ILE A 64 0.24 -17.45 4.02
CA ILE A 64 1.53 -17.07 4.61
C ILE A 64 1.56 -17.41 6.11
N GLU A 65 0.50 -17.08 6.85
CA GLU A 65 0.39 -17.36 8.28
C GLU A 65 0.46 -18.85 8.61
N LYS A 66 -0.12 -19.69 7.74
CA LYS A 66 -0.09 -21.14 7.89
C LYS A 66 1.26 -21.76 7.49
N THR A 67 1.95 -21.15 6.52
CA THR A 67 3.13 -21.77 5.87
C THR A 67 4.44 -21.33 6.50
N TYR A 68 4.53 -20.09 6.96
CA TYR A 68 5.76 -19.50 7.49
C TYR A 68 5.61 -19.11 8.96
N ARG A 69 6.74 -19.01 9.66
CA ARG A 69 6.78 -18.59 11.07
C ARG A 69 6.63 -17.06 11.19
N VAL A 70 5.44 -16.57 10.89
CA VAL A 70 5.05 -15.16 11.07
C VAL A 70 4.24 -14.99 12.35
N ARG A 71 4.16 -13.75 12.84
CA ARG A 71 3.25 -13.36 13.92
C ARG A 71 2.00 -12.76 13.27
N ALA A 72 0.84 -13.36 13.55
CA ALA A 72 -0.40 -13.03 12.85
C ALA A 72 -1.01 -11.69 13.28
N GLU A 73 -0.67 -11.19 14.48
CA GLU A 73 -1.24 -9.95 15.00
C GLU A 73 -0.79 -8.74 14.17
N SER A 74 -1.70 -7.78 13.96
CA SER A 74 -1.44 -6.61 13.11
C SER A 74 -0.28 -5.73 13.57
N ARG A 75 0.05 -5.73 14.86
CA ARG A 75 1.27 -5.07 15.41
C ARG A 75 2.60 -5.62 14.85
N TYR A 76 2.58 -6.75 14.14
CA TYR A 76 3.73 -7.35 13.47
C TYR A 76 3.58 -7.40 11.96
N ARG A 77 2.58 -6.69 11.40
CA ARG A 77 2.34 -6.63 9.97
C ARG A 77 2.47 -5.22 9.46
N ALA A 78 3.27 -5.08 8.41
CA ALA A 78 3.44 -3.85 7.66
C ALA A 78 3.13 -4.11 6.18
N ILE A 79 2.76 -3.06 5.46
CA ILE A 79 2.56 -3.10 4.01
C ILE A 79 3.22 -1.90 3.35
N SER A 80 3.86 -2.14 2.20
CA SER A 80 4.50 -1.12 1.39
C SER A 80 4.38 -1.52 -0.07
N GLY A 81 4.40 -0.52 -0.95
CA GLY A 81 4.37 -0.72 -2.38
C GLY A 81 4.74 0.58 -3.10
N LEU A 82 5.10 0.45 -4.37
CA LEU A 82 5.46 1.56 -5.26
C LEU A 82 4.35 1.81 -6.30
N SER A 83 4.14 3.05 -6.71
CA SER A 83 3.22 3.38 -7.81
C SER A 83 1.82 2.81 -7.58
N MET A 84 1.34 1.96 -8.50
CA MET A 84 0.11 1.18 -8.39
C MET A 84 0.04 0.34 -7.10
N GLY A 85 1.16 -0.28 -6.69
CA GLY A 85 1.26 -1.01 -5.43
C GLY A 85 1.31 -0.09 -4.21
N GLY A 86 1.78 1.14 -4.38
CA GLY A 86 1.68 2.20 -3.35
C GLY A 86 0.24 2.61 -3.11
N GLY A 87 -0.55 2.73 -4.19
CA GLY A 87 -2.01 2.88 -4.12
C GLY A 87 -2.67 1.68 -3.43
N GLY A 88 -2.30 0.46 -3.81
CA GLY A 88 -2.76 -0.76 -3.14
C GLY A 88 -2.50 -0.75 -1.63
N ALA A 89 -1.25 -0.49 -1.21
CA ALA A 89 -0.88 -0.40 0.19
C ALA A 89 -1.67 0.66 0.97
N LEU A 90 -1.88 1.83 0.35
CA LEU A 90 -2.66 2.93 0.91
C LEU A 90 -4.12 2.53 1.12
N PHE A 91 -4.82 2.10 0.07
CA PHE A 91 -6.24 1.80 0.14
C PHE A 91 -6.53 0.55 0.96
N TYR A 92 -5.68 -0.47 0.93
CA TYR A 92 -5.80 -1.64 1.81
C TYR A 92 -5.80 -1.26 3.28
N ALA A 93 -4.91 -0.36 3.68
CA ALA A 93 -4.85 0.13 5.05
C ALA A 93 -6.03 1.05 5.41
N LEU A 94 -6.62 1.75 4.44
CA LEU A 94 -7.84 2.53 4.64
C LEU A 94 -9.10 1.64 4.70
N HIS A 95 -9.13 0.53 3.96
CA HIS A 95 -10.22 -0.43 3.94
C HIS A 95 -10.23 -1.33 5.18
N TYR A 96 -9.05 -1.85 5.55
CA TYR A 96 -8.81 -2.82 6.61
C TYR A 96 -7.77 -2.32 7.63
N PRO A 97 -8.04 -1.22 8.34
CA PRO A 97 -7.04 -0.58 9.20
C PRO A 97 -6.62 -1.44 10.41
N GLU A 98 -7.37 -2.48 10.73
CA GLU A 98 -7.03 -3.44 11.76
C GLU A 98 -5.91 -4.41 11.37
N MET A 99 -5.57 -4.52 10.09
CA MET A 99 -4.65 -5.53 9.56
C MET A 99 -3.18 -5.14 9.65
N PHE A 100 -2.86 -3.84 9.69
CA PHE A 100 -1.49 -3.33 9.61
C PHE A 100 -1.21 -2.34 10.73
N VAL A 101 0.03 -2.32 11.25
CA VAL A 101 0.50 -1.26 12.16
C VAL A 101 1.34 -0.19 11.46
N ALA A 102 1.96 -0.56 10.34
CA ALA A 102 2.86 0.30 9.59
C ALA A 102 2.55 0.23 8.09
N VAL A 103 2.42 1.38 7.44
CA VAL A 103 2.03 1.47 6.03
C VAL A 103 2.94 2.47 5.34
N ALA A 104 3.62 2.05 4.28
CA ALA A 104 4.60 2.86 3.57
C ALA A 104 4.30 2.92 2.06
N PRO A 105 3.35 3.77 1.63
CA PRO A 105 3.08 3.99 0.21
C PRO A 105 4.20 4.85 -0.42
N LEU A 106 4.84 4.32 -1.46
CA LEU A 106 5.91 4.99 -2.21
C LEU A 106 5.38 5.42 -3.58
N SER A 107 5.55 6.69 -3.94
CA SER A 107 5.05 7.25 -5.21
C SER A 107 3.62 6.80 -5.50
N ALA A 108 2.70 6.87 -4.54
CA ALA A 108 1.43 6.17 -4.65
C ALA A 108 0.50 6.80 -5.68
N VAL A 109 -0.20 5.95 -6.43
CA VAL A 109 -1.26 6.38 -7.34
C VAL A 109 -2.53 6.69 -6.56
N GLY A 110 -3.27 7.69 -7.04
CA GLY A 110 -4.54 8.09 -6.44
C GLY A 110 -5.69 7.15 -6.80
N GLY A 111 -6.81 7.32 -6.09
CA GLY A 111 -8.01 6.49 -6.29
C GLY A 111 -8.68 6.66 -7.65
N ALA A 112 -8.72 7.87 -8.20
CA ALA A 112 -9.31 8.10 -9.53
C ALA A 112 -8.60 7.28 -10.62
N TRP A 113 -7.26 7.24 -10.59
CA TRP A 113 -6.49 6.45 -11.54
C TRP A 113 -6.73 4.94 -11.35
N THR A 114 -6.81 4.50 -10.10
CA THR A 114 -7.13 3.11 -9.76
C THR A 114 -8.52 2.71 -10.29
N PHE A 115 -9.52 3.56 -10.09
CA PHE A 115 -10.87 3.33 -10.58
C PHE A 115 -10.93 3.27 -12.12
N ASP A 116 -10.23 4.18 -12.80
CA ASP A 116 -10.14 4.18 -14.26
C ASP A 116 -9.50 2.89 -14.78
N GLN A 117 -8.47 2.36 -14.10
CA GLN A 117 -7.90 1.07 -14.46
C GLN A 117 -8.87 -0.09 -14.27
N MET A 118 -9.63 -0.12 -13.17
CA MET A 118 -10.65 -1.15 -12.95
C MET A 118 -11.70 -1.09 -14.05
N LYS A 119 -12.16 0.12 -14.38
CA LYS A 119 -13.14 0.38 -15.45
C LYS A 119 -12.68 -0.12 -16.81
N ASN A 120 -11.42 0.14 -17.17
CA ASN A 120 -10.85 -0.27 -18.46
C ASN A 120 -10.62 -1.79 -18.57
N GLN A 121 -10.61 -2.51 -17.45
CA GLN A 121 -10.40 -3.96 -17.40
C GLN A 121 -11.69 -4.75 -17.15
N SER A 122 -12.82 -4.08 -16.92
CA SER A 122 -14.10 -4.73 -16.59
C SER A 122 -15.08 -4.70 -17.78
N ASP A 123 -15.91 -5.72 -17.93
CA ASP A 123 -17.12 -5.66 -18.75
C ASP A 123 -18.22 -4.87 -18.02
N LEU A 124 -18.38 -3.60 -18.40
CA LEU A 124 -19.33 -2.69 -17.76
C LEU A 124 -20.78 -2.90 -18.20
N SER A 125 -21.07 -3.79 -19.17
CA SER A 125 -22.43 -3.99 -19.69
C SER A 125 -23.42 -4.45 -18.63
N LYS A 126 -22.93 -5.07 -17.55
CA LYS A 126 -23.72 -5.58 -16.42
C LYS A 126 -23.43 -4.87 -15.10
N VAL A 127 -22.56 -3.85 -15.10
CA VAL A 127 -22.19 -3.11 -13.87
C VAL A 127 -23.09 -1.90 -13.75
N SER A 128 -23.90 -1.84 -12.69
CA SER A 128 -24.81 -0.73 -12.42
C SER A 128 -24.06 0.56 -12.08
N GLU A 129 -24.68 1.71 -12.30
CA GLU A 129 -24.09 3.02 -11.95
C GLU A 129 -23.95 3.17 -10.43
N GLU A 130 -24.85 2.58 -9.64
CA GLU A 130 -24.75 2.56 -8.18
C GLU A 130 -23.50 1.81 -7.74
N LYS A 131 -23.18 0.66 -8.36
CA LYS A 131 -21.97 -0.10 -8.03
C LYS A 131 -20.71 0.70 -8.38
N LYS A 132 -20.69 1.38 -9.53
CA LYS A 132 -19.58 2.25 -9.94
C LYS A 132 -19.38 3.38 -8.94
N ALA A 133 -20.45 4.05 -8.52
CA ALA A 133 -20.40 5.13 -7.55
C ALA A 133 -19.95 4.65 -6.16
N GLU A 134 -20.40 3.47 -5.73
CA GLU A 134 -19.94 2.83 -4.48
C GLU A 134 -18.43 2.60 -4.50
N VAL A 135 -17.92 1.94 -5.54
CA VAL A 135 -16.49 1.63 -5.66
C VAL A 135 -15.66 2.91 -5.81
N LEU A 136 -16.15 3.91 -6.54
CA LEU A 136 -15.46 5.21 -6.62
C LEU A 136 -15.37 5.88 -5.25
N GLY A 137 -16.41 5.81 -4.43
CA GLY A 137 -16.40 6.31 -3.04
C GLY A 137 -15.45 5.53 -2.12
N GLN A 138 -15.23 4.24 -2.39
CA GLN A 138 -14.20 3.43 -1.73
C GLN A 138 -12.79 3.76 -2.22
N MET A 139 -12.64 4.48 -3.34
CA MET A 139 -11.33 4.95 -3.82
C MET A 139 -11.09 6.44 -3.50
N ASP A 140 -12.04 7.13 -2.88
CA ASP A 140 -11.86 8.54 -2.52
C ASP A 140 -11.45 8.67 -1.05
N ILE A 141 -10.18 9.06 -0.81
CA ILE A 141 -9.59 9.13 0.52
C ILE A 141 -10.38 10.08 1.43
N GLN A 142 -10.83 11.22 0.90
CA GLN A 142 -11.64 12.17 1.65
C GLN A 142 -12.98 11.52 2.07
N THR A 143 -13.70 10.92 1.12
CA THR A 143 -14.93 10.18 1.39
C THR A 143 -14.74 9.08 2.43
N ILE A 144 -13.65 8.31 2.35
CA ILE A 144 -13.33 7.28 3.35
C ILE A 144 -13.20 7.91 4.73
N LEU A 145 -12.40 8.97 4.88
CA LEU A 145 -12.12 9.58 6.17
C LEU A 145 -13.33 10.30 6.78
N GLU A 146 -14.19 10.89 5.95
CA GLU A 146 -15.40 11.60 6.38
C GLU A 146 -16.56 10.66 6.72
N LYS A 147 -16.72 9.56 5.99
CA LYS A 147 -17.87 8.65 6.13
C LYS A 147 -17.59 7.40 6.96
N SER A 148 -16.33 7.13 7.30
CA SER A 148 -16.00 5.98 8.16
C SER A 148 -16.57 6.14 9.57
N PRO A 149 -17.09 5.06 10.18
CA PRO A 149 -17.42 5.05 11.60
C PRO A 149 -16.22 5.45 12.46
N LYS A 150 -16.49 6.02 13.64
CA LYS A 150 -15.44 6.52 14.55
C LYS A 150 -14.40 5.44 14.86
N GLU A 151 -14.83 4.21 15.11
CA GLU A 151 -13.95 3.10 15.44
C GLU A 151 -12.96 2.81 14.31
N LYS A 152 -13.44 2.84 13.05
CA LYS A 152 -12.58 2.66 11.87
C LYS A 152 -11.62 3.83 11.72
N LEU A 153 -12.08 5.06 11.89
CA LEU A 153 -11.24 6.26 11.82
C LEU A 153 -10.15 6.26 12.91
N ASP A 154 -10.48 5.86 14.14
CA ASP A 154 -9.54 5.73 15.24
C ASP A 154 -8.45 4.69 14.92
N ARG A 155 -8.82 3.59 14.23
CA ARG A 155 -7.85 2.60 13.75
C ARG A 155 -6.95 3.15 12.64
N ILE A 156 -7.50 3.88 11.66
CA ILE A 156 -6.72 4.56 10.61
C ILE A 156 -5.69 5.53 11.23
N LYS A 157 -6.10 6.28 12.26
CA LYS A 157 -5.22 7.20 13.00
C LYS A 157 -4.17 6.51 13.87
N TRP A 158 -4.43 5.25 14.26
CA TRP A 158 -3.48 4.46 15.03
C TRP A 158 -2.33 3.92 14.18
N ILE A 159 -2.59 3.63 12.90
CA ILE A 159 -1.57 3.20 11.93
C ILE A 159 -0.44 4.23 11.88
N ARG A 160 0.79 3.72 11.74
CA ARG A 160 1.97 4.53 11.45
C ARG A 160 2.15 4.60 9.94
N TRP A 161 2.06 5.81 9.40
CA TRP A 161 2.15 6.06 7.96
C TRP A 161 3.50 6.67 7.58
N TYR A 162 4.11 6.16 6.51
CA TYR A 162 5.33 6.68 5.89
C TYR A 162 5.09 6.95 4.41
N ILE A 163 4.81 8.20 4.05
CA ILE A 163 4.47 8.59 2.68
C ILE A 163 5.72 9.22 2.07
N SER A 164 6.17 8.66 0.94
CA SER A 164 7.37 9.14 0.26
C SER A 164 7.17 9.21 -1.25
N CYS A 165 7.57 10.32 -1.87
CA CYS A 165 7.49 10.53 -3.31
C CYS A 165 8.68 11.35 -3.81
N GLY A 166 9.06 11.12 -5.07
CA GLY A 166 10.07 11.91 -5.77
C GLY A 166 9.51 13.29 -6.15
N ASP A 167 10.31 14.34 -6.05
CA ASP A 167 9.90 15.69 -6.46
C ASP A 167 9.72 15.83 -7.98
N ASP A 168 10.49 15.09 -8.76
CA ASP A 168 10.36 14.95 -10.23
C ASP A 168 9.40 13.83 -10.65
N ASP A 169 8.74 13.16 -9.71
CA ASP A 169 7.71 12.15 -10.00
C ASP A 169 6.44 12.83 -10.54
N PHE A 170 5.84 12.28 -11.60
CA PHE A 170 4.57 12.80 -12.12
C PHE A 170 3.40 12.63 -11.11
N LEU A 171 3.60 11.83 -10.06
CA LEU A 171 2.67 11.64 -8.94
C LEU A 171 2.96 12.57 -7.75
N SER A 172 3.95 13.47 -7.83
CA SER A 172 4.34 14.36 -6.73
C SER A 172 3.17 15.20 -6.22
N VAL A 173 2.43 15.84 -7.13
CA VAL A 173 1.23 16.66 -6.81
C VAL A 173 0.17 15.81 -6.12
N THR A 174 -0.14 14.62 -6.64
CA THR A 174 -1.13 13.73 -6.03
C THR A 174 -0.71 13.26 -4.63
N ASN A 175 0.57 13.00 -4.39
CA ASN A 175 1.08 12.62 -3.08
C ASN A 175 1.09 13.81 -2.10
N CYS A 176 1.29 15.05 -2.57
CA CYS A 176 1.08 16.26 -1.77
C CYS A 176 -0.40 16.46 -1.39
N LEU A 177 -1.34 16.16 -2.29
CA LEU A 177 -2.77 16.21 -1.99
C LEU A 177 -3.16 15.15 -0.95
N LEU A 178 -2.65 13.92 -1.07
CA LEU A 178 -2.80 12.88 -0.05
C LEU A 178 -2.31 13.38 1.32
N HIS A 179 -1.10 13.92 1.39
CA HIS A 179 -0.54 14.52 2.61
C HIS A 179 -1.49 15.55 3.22
N ASN A 180 -1.99 16.49 2.41
CA ASN A 180 -2.91 17.53 2.86
C ASN A 180 -4.23 16.94 3.38
N THR A 181 -4.83 15.98 2.67
CA THR A 181 -6.07 15.31 3.10
C THR A 181 -5.89 14.60 4.45
N LEU A 182 -4.77 13.89 4.65
CA LEU A 182 -4.48 13.24 5.93
C LEU A 182 -4.27 14.26 7.06
N LEU A 183 -3.58 15.37 6.80
CA LEU A 183 -3.40 16.45 7.79
C LEU A 183 -4.74 17.06 8.23
N GLN A 184 -5.62 17.37 7.27
CA GLN A 184 -6.94 17.94 7.54
C GLN A 184 -7.80 17.04 8.44
N HIS A 185 -7.63 15.71 8.33
CA HIS A 185 -8.35 14.72 9.13
C HIS A 185 -7.61 14.28 10.39
N GLN A 186 -6.46 14.89 10.70
CA GLN A 186 -5.63 14.57 11.87
C GLN A 186 -5.15 13.11 11.88
N VAL A 187 -4.81 12.57 10.70
CA VAL A 187 -4.14 11.27 10.57
C VAL A 187 -2.64 11.50 10.67
N GLY A 188 -2.01 11.00 11.73
CA GLY A 188 -0.57 11.19 11.96
C GLY A 188 0.27 10.40 10.94
N HIS A 189 1.21 11.06 10.28
CA HIS A 189 2.04 10.43 9.24
C HIS A 189 3.40 11.14 9.09
N GLU A 190 4.41 10.40 8.62
CA GLU A 190 5.62 10.98 8.07
C GLU A 190 5.41 11.26 6.57
N PHE A 191 5.80 12.45 6.11
CA PHE A 191 5.78 12.82 4.70
C PHE A 191 7.17 13.23 4.24
N ARG A 192 7.63 12.65 3.13
CA ARG A 192 8.94 12.91 2.53
C ARG A 192 8.76 13.19 1.04
N MET A 193 9.18 14.38 0.63
CA MET A 193 9.43 14.69 -0.77
C MET A 193 10.95 14.78 -0.94
N LYS A 194 11.52 14.02 -1.86
CA LYS A 194 12.98 13.88 -2.01
C LYS A 194 13.35 13.92 -3.49
N ASP A 195 14.58 14.33 -3.78
CA ASP A 195 15.15 14.32 -5.12
C ASP A 195 14.96 12.95 -5.78
N GLY A 196 14.32 12.95 -6.96
CA GLY A 196 14.18 11.79 -7.82
C GLY A 196 12.83 11.68 -8.52
N SER A 197 12.77 10.76 -9.48
CA SER A 197 11.61 10.55 -10.36
C SER A 197 10.98 9.16 -10.14
N HIS A 198 9.93 8.87 -10.92
CA HIS A 198 9.19 7.59 -10.90
C HIS A 198 10.05 6.40 -11.38
N SER A 199 10.98 5.96 -10.54
CA SER A 199 12.08 5.08 -10.94
C SER A 199 12.49 4.10 -9.85
N TRP A 200 13.01 2.95 -10.29
CA TRP A 200 13.61 1.97 -9.39
C TRP A 200 14.81 2.51 -8.60
N THR A 201 15.52 3.50 -9.13
CA THR A 201 16.60 4.17 -8.38
C THR A 201 16.05 4.86 -7.15
N TYR A 202 14.94 5.59 -7.29
CA TYR A 202 14.28 6.24 -6.17
C TYR A 202 13.76 5.21 -5.15
N TRP A 203 13.05 4.17 -5.59
CA TRP A 203 12.51 3.16 -4.66
C TRP A 203 13.59 2.33 -3.94
N ARG A 204 14.74 2.07 -4.59
CA ARG A 204 15.90 1.46 -3.92
C ARG A 204 16.49 2.35 -2.82
N MET A 205 16.46 3.66 -3.03
CA MET A 205 16.95 4.65 -2.06
C MET A 205 16.01 4.76 -0.86
N GLU A 206 14.70 4.64 -1.07
CA GLU A 206 13.69 4.67 0.00
C GLU A 206 13.57 3.36 0.78
N LEU A 207 13.82 2.20 0.16
CA LEU A 207 13.61 0.90 0.80
C LEU A 207 14.33 0.74 2.16
N PRO A 208 15.62 1.13 2.33
CA PRO A 208 16.26 1.11 3.65
C PRO A 208 15.55 1.97 4.71
N GLU A 209 14.99 3.11 4.31
CA GLU A 209 14.26 4.00 5.22
C GLU A 209 12.91 3.40 5.62
N VAL A 210 12.20 2.77 4.67
CA VAL A 210 10.98 2.01 4.95
C VAL A 210 11.27 0.86 5.91
N MET A 211 12.34 0.09 5.68
CA MET A 211 12.72 -1.01 6.56
C MET A 211 13.03 -0.51 7.98
N ARG A 212 13.77 0.60 8.11
CA ARG A 212 14.06 1.23 9.40
C ARG A 212 12.80 1.72 10.10
N PHE A 213 11.88 2.34 9.35
CA PHE A 213 10.59 2.80 9.84
C PHE A 213 9.76 1.63 10.40
N VAL A 214 9.55 0.58 9.60
CA VAL A 214 8.82 -0.64 10.02
C VAL A 214 9.47 -1.29 11.24
N SER A 215 10.80 -1.40 11.25
CA SER A 215 11.53 -2.04 12.34
C SER A 215 11.34 -1.32 13.67
N ARG A 216 11.39 0.01 13.69
CA ARG A 216 11.12 0.80 14.90
C ARG A 216 9.73 0.50 15.46
N ILE A 217 8.74 0.37 14.59
CA ILE A 217 7.34 0.16 14.98
C ILE A 217 7.13 -1.24 15.54
N PHE A 218 7.71 -2.27 14.92
CA PHE A 218 7.63 -3.65 15.42
C PHE A 218 8.27 -3.84 16.80
N THR A 219 9.21 -2.97 17.19
CA THR A 219 9.91 -3.02 18.49
C THR A 219 9.34 -2.12 19.59
N GLN A 220 8.31 -1.32 19.29
CA GLN A 220 7.78 -0.32 20.23
C GLN A 220 6.77 -0.87 21.26
N TYR A 221 6.51 -2.18 21.28
CA TYR A 221 5.49 -2.82 22.13
C TYR A 221 5.95 -4.14 22.75
#